data_AF-A0A7S0T6M3-F1
#
_entry.id   AF-A0A7S0T6M3-F1
#
_cell.length_a   1.000
_cell.length_b   1.000
_cell.length_c   1.000
_cell.angle_alpha   90.00
_cell.angle_beta   90.00
_cell.angle_gamma   90.00
#
_symmetry.space_group_name_H-M   'P 1'
#
loop_
_entity.id
_entity.type
_entity.pdbx_description
1 polymer ?
#
loop_
_entity_poly.entity_id
_entity_poly.type
_entity_poly.pdbx_seq_one_letter_code
_entity_poly.pdbx_strand_id
1 'polypeptide(L)'
;ILDVGSLDMVRLGEFASDPKLETGDTFTLTVRHEAEYPAGVSEVSYDGFIGVTEVGDFVQIQGTAGSGLVEMVVRELSGLDVVCEVTVPGTISSRAPLMIRGKSYSMDRGATLDEDECL
;
A
#
# COMPACT_ATOMS: atom_id res chain seq x y z
N ILE A 1 0.63 1.48 -25.36
CA ILE A 1 1.63 0.57 -24.78
C ILE A 1 1.24 0.46 -23.32
N LEU A 2 0.52 -0.61 -22.97
CA LEU A 2 0.07 -0.86 -21.62
C LEU A 2 1.32 -1.28 -20.83
N ASP A 3 1.71 -0.46 -19.86
CA ASP A 3 2.83 -0.81 -18.98
C ASP A 3 2.40 -2.01 -18.14
N VAL A 4 2.86 -3.20 -18.55
CA VAL A 4 2.77 -4.44 -17.76
C VAL A 4 3.85 -4.38 -16.67
N GLY A 5 3.88 -3.26 -15.94
CA GLY A 5 4.85 -2.94 -14.92
C GLY A 5 4.52 -3.68 -13.64
N SER A 6 4.97 -4.94 -13.55
CA SER A 6 4.96 -5.77 -12.33
C SER A 6 3.57 -5.94 -11.70
N LEU A 7 2.77 -6.82 -12.28
CA LEU A 7 1.42 -7.21 -11.83
C LEU A 7 1.37 -7.91 -10.45
N ASP A 8 2.50 -8.06 -9.75
CA ASP A 8 2.63 -8.93 -8.57
C ASP A 8 2.92 -8.18 -7.25
N MET A 9 2.88 -6.83 -7.24
CA MET A 9 3.32 -6.06 -6.07
C MET A 9 2.36 -4.91 -5.71
N VAL A 10 2.00 -4.85 -4.42
CA VAL A 10 1.19 -3.75 -3.86
C VAL A 10 2.04 -2.47 -3.83
N ARG A 11 1.44 -1.35 -4.20
CA ARG A 11 2.10 -0.05 -4.32
C ARG A 11 1.28 1.05 -3.69
N LEU A 12 1.96 2.09 -3.21
CA LEU A 12 1.34 3.32 -2.75
C LEU A 12 0.70 4.11 -3.90
N GLY A 13 -0.21 5.03 -3.53
CA GLY A 13 -0.80 6.00 -4.43
C GLY A 13 0.20 7.06 -4.90
N GLU A 14 -0.34 8.14 -5.46
CA GLU A 14 0.42 9.30 -5.91
C GLU A 14 0.49 10.37 -4.81
N PHE A 15 1.64 11.07 -4.74
CA PHE A 15 1.84 12.20 -3.84
C PHE A 15 2.17 13.46 -4.65
N ALA A 16 1.71 14.63 -4.17
CA ALA A 16 2.14 15.92 -4.74
C ALA A 16 3.64 16.18 -4.54
N SER A 17 4.21 15.62 -3.48
CA SER A 17 5.64 15.65 -3.16
C SER A 17 5.98 14.46 -2.26
N ASP A 18 7.21 13.94 -2.37
CA ASP A 18 7.70 12.82 -1.57
C ASP A 18 7.56 13.07 -0.05
N PRO A 19 6.69 12.31 0.65
CA PRO A 19 6.54 12.44 2.09
C PRO A 19 7.80 12.01 2.85
N LYS A 20 8.26 12.85 3.77
CA LYS A 20 9.29 12.51 4.76
C LYS A 20 8.59 12.07 6.04
N LEU A 21 8.88 10.85 6.49
CA LEU A 21 8.30 10.23 7.68
C LEU A 21 9.36 10.08 8.78
N GLU A 22 8.99 10.47 10.00
CA GLU A 22 9.81 10.35 11.19
C GLU A 22 9.24 9.27 12.13
N THR A 23 10.08 8.72 13.01
CA THR A 23 9.65 7.68 13.96
C THR A 23 8.56 8.22 14.89
N GLY A 24 7.47 7.45 15.02
CA GLY A 24 6.29 7.84 15.80
C GLY A 24 5.23 8.59 15.00
N ASP A 25 5.52 9.00 13.75
CA ASP A 25 4.51 9.58 12.88
C ASP A 25 3.40 8.57 12.60
N THR A 26 2.18 9.08 12.47
CA THR A 26 1.02 8.30 12.02
C THR A 26 0.87 8.42 10.52
N PHE A 27 0.75 7.28 9.84
CA PHE A 27 0.50 7.21 8.41
C PHE A 27 -0.62 6.21 8.11
N THR A 28 -1.59 6.59 7.29
CA THR A 28 -2.76 5.78 6.98
C THR A 28 -2.66 5.21 5.57
N LEU A 29 -2.80 3.90 5.45
CA LEU A 29 -2.94 3.20 4.18
C LEU A 29 -4.41 2.88 3.96
N THR A 30 -4.96 3.24 2.81
CA THR A 30 -6.40 3.07 2.54
C THR A 30 -6.65 2.37 1.22
N VAL A 31 -7.74 1.60 1.14
CA VAL A 31 -8.26 1.04 -0.11
C VAL A 31 -9.43 1.85 -0.68
N ARG A 32 -9.65 3.07 -0.16
CA ARG A 32 -10.59 4.02 -0.75
C ARG A 32 -10.03 4.54 -2.07
N HIS A 33 -10.90 4.79 -3.05
CA HIS A 33 -10.55 5.45 -4.32
C HIS A 33 -11.11 6.87 -4.34
N GLU A 34 -10.27 7.85 -4.07
CA GLU A 34 -10.63 9.27 -3.97
C GLU A 34 -9.77 10.10 -4.93
N ALA A 35 -10.28 11.26 -5.34
CA ALA A 35 -9.53 12.16 -6.22
C ALA A 35 -8.30 12.77 -5.54
N GLU A 36 -8.39 12.99 -4.22
CA GLU A 36 -7.35 13.56 -3.38
C GLU A 36 -7.39 12.92 -1.99
N TYR A 37 -6.24 12.83 -1.33
CA TYR A 37 -6.12 12.30 0.03
C TYR A 37 -5.54 13.36 0.97
N PRO A 38 -5.94 13.37 2.26
CA PRO A 38 -5.30 14.20 3.27
C PRO A 38 -3.80 13.88 3.40
N ALA A 39 -3.03 14.83 3.94
CA ALA A 39 -1.64 14.58 4.28
C ALA A 39 -1.53 13.40 5.28
N GLY A 40 -0.57 12.50 5.04
CA GLY A 40 -0.39 11.30 5.86
C GLY A 40 -1.38 10.17 5.53
N VAL A 41 -2.14 10.25 4.44
CA VAL A 41 -3.00 9.19 3.94
C VAL A 41 -2.57 8.83 2.51
N SER A 42 -2.47 7.54 2.20
CA SER A 42 -2.17 7.07 0.86
C SER A 42 -3.04 5.87 0.49
N GLU A 43 -3.56 5.88 -0.73
CA GLU A 43 -4.15 4.71 -1.36
C GLU A 43 -3.13 3.57 -1.48
N VAL A 44 -3.60 2.33 -1.40
CA VAL A 44 -2.84 1.14 -1.80
C VAL A 44 -3.48 0.49 -3.01
N SER A 45 -2.65 0.05 -3.96
CA SER A 45 -3.13 -0.48 -5.25
C SER A 45 -3.80 -1.86 -5.21
N TYR A 46 -4.11 -2.37 -4.01
CA TYR A 46 -4.71 -3.69 -3.82
C TYR A 46 -5.88 -3.59 -2.85
N ASP A 47 -7.09 -3.69 -3.36
CA ASP A 47 -8.32 -3.53 -2.58
C ASP A 47 -8.45 -4.58 -1.46
N GLY A 48 -7.87 -5.77 -1.66
CA GLY A 48 -7.82 -6.82 -0.65
C GLY A 48 -6.81 -6.58 0.46
N PHE A 49 -6.06 -5.46 0.45
CA PHE A 49 -5.03 -5.16 1.45
C PHE A 49 -5.58 -5.14 2.87
N ILE A 50 -6.77 -4.56 3.08
CA ILE A 50 -7.41 -4.53 4.40
C ILE A 50 -7.71 -5.93 4.94
N GLY A 51 -8.03 -6.89 4.07
CA GLY A 51 -8.38 -8.25 4.46
C GLY A 51 -7.18 -9.14 4.82
N VAL A 52 -5.97 -8.74 4.44
CA VAL A 52 -4.73 -9.48 4.77
C VAL A 52 -3.93 -8.81 5.89
N THR A 53 -4.31 -7.61 6.29
CA THR A 53 -3.61 -6.81 7.30
C THR A 53 -4.20 -7.04 8.68
N GLU A 54 -3.34 -7.15 9.69
CA GLU A 54 -3.71 -7.33 11.09
C GLU A 54 -2.97 -6.32 11.98
N VAL A 55 -3.57 -5.97 13.13
CA VAL A 55 -2.89 -5.12 14.12
C VAL A 55 -1.62 -5.80 14.61
N GLY A 56 -0.51 -5.06 14.64
CA GLY A 56 0.82 -5.57 14.98
C GLY A 56 1.66 -6.03 13.79
N ASP A 57 1.08 -6.07 12.58
CA ASP A 57 1.85 -6.32 11.36
C ASP A 57 2.87 -5.21 11.11
N PHE A 58 4.00 -5.57 10.52
CA PHE A 58 5.00 -4.62 10.02
C PHE A 58 4.84 -4.43 8.52
N VAL A 59 4.48 -3.21 8.12
CA VAL A 59 4.43 -2.78 6.72
C VAL A 59 5.79 -2.18 6.35
N GLN A 60 6.39 -2.66 5.27
CA GLN A 60 7.66 -2.21 4.74
C GLN A 60 7.43 -1.54 3.39
N ILE A 61 7.87 -0.29 3.27
CA ILE A 61 7.76 0.52 2.06
C ILE A 61 9.17 0.79 1.53
N GLN A 62 9.36 0.62 0.23
CA GLN A 62 10.60 1.01 -0.43
C GLN A 62 10.73 2.53 -0.43
N GLY A 63 11.69 3.06 0.32
CA GLY A 63 12.00 4.49 0.32
C GLY A 63 12.77 4.93 -0.92
N THR A 64 12.99 6.25 -1.03
CA THR A 64 13.71 6.88 -2.14
C THR A 64 15.20 6.51 -2.14
N ALA A 65 15.89 6.88 -3.22
CA ALA A 65 17.33 6.69 -3.37
C ALA A 65 18.10 7.47 -2.29
N GLY A 66 18.35 6.82 -1.15
CA GLY A 66 19.07 7.37 0.01
C GLY A 66 18.41 7.09 1.36
N SER A 67 17.12 6.74 1.40
CA SER A 67 16.38 6.52 2.66
C SER A 67 16.22 5.05 3.07
N GLY A 68 16.55 4.10 2.20
CA GLY A 68 16.39 2.67 2.52
C GLY A 68 14.92 2.25 2.62
N LEU A 69 14.63 1.24 3.45
CA LEU A 69 13.27 0.80 3.72
C LEU A 69 12.67 1.63 4.85
N VAL A 70 11.45 2.13 4.64
CA VAL A 70 10.60 2.67 5.71
C VAL A 70 9.78 1.53 6.27
N GLU A 71 9.71 1.43 7.59
CA GLU A 71 8.93 0.39 8.28
C GLU A 71 7.92 1.06 9.21
N MET A 72 6.73 0.50 9.26
CA MET A 72 5.64 0.97 10.10
C MET A 72 4.92 -0.22 10.73
N VAL A 73 4.42 -0.06 11.94
CA VAL A 73 3.60 -1.07 12.61
C VAL A 73 2.12 -0.69 12.54
N VAL A 74 1.26 -1.64 12.20
CA VAL A 74 -0.18 -1.44 12.18
C VAL A 74 -0.68 -1.29 13.61
N ARG A 75 -1.32 -0.17 13.91
CA ARG A 75 -1.90 0.15 15.22
C ARG A 75 -3.40 -0.11 15.26
N GLU A 76 -4.11 0.20 14.18
CA GLU A 76 -5.56 0.10 14.10
C GLU A 76 -6.02 -0.22 12.68
N LEU A 77 -7.12 -0.97 12.57
CA LEU A 77 -7.89 -1.15 11.35
C LEU A 77 -9.24 -0.49 11.54
N SER A 78 -9.60 0.47 10.68
CA SER A 78 -10.82 1.25 10.79
C SER A 78 -11.53 1.37 9.45
N GLY A 79 -12.53 0.52 9.23
CA GLY A 79 -13.25 0.45 7.96
C GLY A 79 -12.33 0.02 6.82
N LEU A 80 -12.01 0.96 5.92
CA LEU A 80 -11.12 0.75 4.77
C LEU A 80 -9.70 1.30 5.01
N ASP A 81 -9.42 1.78 6.21
CA ASP A 81 -8.18 2.43 6.58
C ASP A 81 -7.35 1.54 7.53
N VAL A 82 -6.06 1.47 7.26
CA VAL A 82 -5.02 0.84 8.08
C VAL A 82 -4.17 1.95 8.66
N VAL A 83 -4.29 2.18 9.97
CA VAL A 83 -3.52 3.22 10.67
C VAL A 83 -2.22 2.62 11.18
N CYS A 84 -1.11 3.17 10.71
CA CYS A 84 0.23 2.71 11.04
C CYS A 84 1.01 3.77 11.83
N GLU A 85 1.95 3.32 12.65
CA GLU A 85 2.96 4.16 13.30
C GLU A 85 4.34 3.84 12.71
N VAL A 86 5.09 4.85 12.32
CA VAL A 86 6.41 4.69 11.71
C VAL A 86 7.43 4.22 12.75
N THR A 87 8.08 3.09 12.49
CA THR A 87 9.12 2.51 13.34
C THR A 87 10.53 2.77 12.80
N VAL A 88 10.69 2.74 11.47
CA VAL A 88 11.94 3.09 10.78
C VAL A 88 11.66 4.29 9.85
N PRO A 89 12.31 5.44 10.08
CA PRO A 89 12.01 6.67 9.37
C PRO A 89 12.62 6.67 7.95
N GLY A 90 12.11 7.55 7.10
CA GLY A 90 12.65 7.75 5.75
C GLY A 90 11.71 8.52 4.85
N THR A 91 12.11 8.67 3.59
CA THR A 91 11.31 9.34 2.56
C THR A 91 10.70 8.30 1.63
N ILE A 92 9.38 8.37 1.42
CA ILE A 92 8.64 7.53 0.48
C ILE A 92 8.30 8.32 -0.79
N SER A 93 8.00 7.62 -1.88
CA SER A 93 7.67 8.23 -3.17
C SER A 93 6.40 7.62 -3.76
N SER A 94 5.83 8.31 -4.76
CA SER A 94 4.68 7.81 -5.52
C SER A 94 4.93 6.39 -6.03
N ARG A 95 3.89 5.55 -6.02
CA ARG A 95 3.95 4.18 -6.55
C ARG A 95 5.00 3.29 -5.90
N ALA A 96 5.55 3.70 -4.75
CA ALA A 96 6.55 2.93 -4.04
C ALA A 96 5.99 1.55 -3.66
N PRO A 97 6.75 0.48 -3.93
CA PRO A 97 6.42 -0.86 -3.47
C PRO A 97 6.20 -0.95 -1.97
N LEU A 98 5.22 -1.75 -1.55
CA LEU A 98 5.02 -2.08 -0.14
C LEU A 98 4.71 -3.56 0.08
N MET A 99 5.11 -4.07 1.25
CA MET A 99 4.89 -5.45 1.66
C MET A 99 4.60 -5.54 3.16
N ILE A 100 3.83 -6.55 3.58
CA ILE A 100 3.68 -6.90 4.98
C ILE A 100 4.68 -8.01 5.31
N ARG A 101 5.49 -7.79 6.33
CA ARG A 101 6.54 -8.71 6.74
C ARG A 101 5.95 -10.08 7.08
N GLY A 102 6.43 -11.12 6.41
CA GLY A 102 5.98 -12.49 6.63
C GLY A 102 4.67 -12.86 5.94
N LYS A 103 4.06 -11.96 5.15
CA LYS A 103 2.87 -12.24 4.35
C LYS A 103 3.18 -12.15 2.86
N SER A 104 2.60 -13.07 2.10
CA SER A 104 2.62 -13.05 0.63
C SER A 104 1.23 -12.72 0.13
N TYR A 105 1.12 -11.76 -0.79
CA TYR A 105 -0.15 -11.45 -1.45
C TYR A 105 -0.40 -12.51 -2.52
N SER A 106 -1.34 -13.43 -2.30
CA SER A 106 -1.89 -14.23 -3.40
C SER A 106 -2.94 -13.37 -4.08
N MET A 107 -2.53 -12.59 -5.09
CA MET A 107 -3.50 -11.91 -5.95
C MET A 107 -4.10 -12.97 -6.88
N ASP A 108 -5.23 -13.55 -6.47
CA ASP A 108 -5.96 -14.50 -7.31
C ASP A 108 -6.38 -13.80 -8.62
N ARG A 109 -5.90 -14.31 -9.76
CA ARG A 109 -6.46 -13.96 -11.07
C ARG A 109 -7.83 -14.61 -11.19
N GLY A 110 -8.86 -13.94 -10.71
CA GLY A 110 -10.22 -14.48 -10.64
C GLY A 110 -11.28 -13.58 -11.26
N ALA A 111 -11.06 -13.10 -12.49
CA ALA A 111 -12.14 -12.77 -13.42
C ALA A 111 -11.61 -13.01 -14.84
N THR A 112 -11.52 -14.29 -15.21
CA THR A 112 -11.78 -14.69 -16.59
C THR A 112 -13.07 -14.01 -17.02
N LEU A 113 -13.01 -13.15 -18.03
CA LEU A 113 -14.20 -12.91 -18.83
C LEU A 113 -14.50 -14.25 -19.48
N ASP A 114 -15.62 -14.82 -19.06
CA ASP A 114 -16.13 -16.10 -19.49
C ASP A 114 -16.19 -16.15 -21.03
N GLU A 115 -15.33 -16.97 -21.64
CA GLU A 115 -15.68 -17.61 -22.91
C GLU A 115 -16.71 -18.69 -22.55
N ASP A 116 -18.01 -18.40 -22.71
CA ASP A 116 -18.93 -19.16 -23.57
C ASP A 116 -20.43 -18.79 -23.39
N GLU A 117 -21.13 -18.77 -24.53
CA GLU A 117 -22.58 -18.86 -24.78
C GLU A 117 -23.55 -17.72 -24.39
N CYS A 118 -23.91 -16.90 -25.40
CA CYS A 118 -25.33 -16.76 -25.78
C CYS A 118 -25.51 -16.35 -27.26
N LEU A 119 -25.85 -17.37 -28.07
CA LEU A 119 -26.38 -17.39 -29.46
C LEU A 119 -25.42 -17.18 -30.64
#